data_AF-A0AA36AKS0-F1
#
_entry.id   AF-A0AA36AKS0-F1
#
_cell.length_a   1.000
_cell.length_b   1.000
_cell.length_c   1.000
_cell.angle_alpha   90.00
_cell.angle_beta   90.00
_cell.angle_gamma   90.00
#
_symmetry.space_group_name_H-M   'P 1'
#
loop_
_entity.id
_entity.type
_entity.pdbx_description
1 polymer ?
#
loop_
_entity_poly.entity_id
_entity_poly.type
_entity_poly.pdbx_seq_one_letter_code
_entity_poly.pdbx_strand_id
1 'polypeptide(L)'
;MERNLNFITVIFLLILNNFLLSSCNEGTSWTSYHTQNHLPNNDTLAELSQTNSSTVTATTSEATTRLETTTIEPVPIKKPCEAIIGNISNVVSKFYRCSIERARPYRFCTECLQDYKAAIDLYSDIASASKNSTLVICKNLLMKSDYAPLIPSVFQDIETLWSSAYCSSCYSVTEDKVELNNKTVKFIDSYKEMIACFENNTLNQATTTPCRTIQTVCTDPLVIFQV
;
A
#
# COMPACT_ATOMS: atom_id res chain seq x y z
N MET A 1 31.36 -38.09 25.78
CA MET A 1 30.36 -37.09 26.18
C MET A 1 30.02 -36.30 24.93
N GLU A 2 28.99 -36.78 24.23
CA GLU A 2 28.65 -36.40 22.85
C GLU A 2 27.96 -35.03 22.78
N ARG A 3 28.36 -34.23 21.80
CA ARG A 3 27.79 -32.91 21.51
C ARG A 3 26.49 -33.09 20.72
N ASN A 4 25.35 -32.89 21.39
CA ASN A 4 24.07 -32.70 20.71
C ASN A 4 24.05 -31.33 20.04
N LEU A 5 24.43 -31.31 18.76
CA LEU A 5 24.31 -30.14 17.88
C LEU A 5 22.82 -29.96 17.55
N ASN A 6 22.27 -28.82 17.95
CA ASN A 6 20.84 -28.54 17.93
C ASN A 6 20.33 -28.48 16.47
N PHE A 7 19.27 -29.22 16.13
CA PHE A 7 18.76 -29.34 14.76
C PHE A 7 18.45 -27.98 14.12
N ILE A 8 17.98 -27.02 14.95
CA ILE A 8 17.71 -25.64 14.54
C ILE A 8 18.99 -24.89 14.15
N THR A 9 20.12 -25.14 14.82
CA THR A 9 21.41 -24.51 14.46
C THR A 9 21.96 -25.04 13.14
N VAL A 10 21.70 -26.31 12.80
CA VAL A 10 22.08 -26.87 11.50
C VAL A 10 21.20 -26.27 10.39
N ILE A 11 19.90 -26.13 10.62
CA ILE A 11 18.98 -25.49 9.66
C ILE A 11 19.34 -24.02 9.43
N PHE A 12 19.65 -23.26 10.48
CA PHE A 12 20.08 -21.86 10.35
C PHE A 12 21.38 -21.70 9.54
N LEU A 13 22.36 -22.59 9.76
CA LEU A 13 23.62 -22.58 9.01
C LEU A 13 23.44 -23.00 7.54
N LEU A 14 22.50 -23.92 7.26
CA LEU A 14 22.16 -24.31 5.88
C LEU A 14 21.44 -23.20 5.11
N ILE A 15 20.57 -22.43 5.76
CA ILE A 15 19.87 -21.29 5.13
C ILE A 15 20.86 -20.13 4.86
N LEU A 16 21.77 -19.84 5.80
CA LEU A 16 22.80 -18.80 5.61
C LEU A 16 23.79 -19.15 4.49
N ASN A 17 24.18 -20.43 4.35
CA ASN A 17 25.06 -20.85 3.25
C ASN A 17 24.36 -20.87 1.88
N ASN A 18 23.05 -21.09 1.82
CA ASN A 18 22.30 -21.03 0.56
C ASN A 18 22.06 -19.58 0.10
N PHE A 19 21.93 -18.63 1.04
CA PHE A 19 21.71 -17.22 0.73
C PHE A 19 22.98 -16.48 0.27
N LEU A 20 24.17 -16.99 0.60
CA LEU A 20 25.46 -16.39 0.24
C LEU A 20 26.04 -16.87 -1.10
N LEU A 21 25.39 -17.82 -1.80
CA LEU A 21 25.84 -18.34 -3.10
C LEU A 21 25.03 -17.86 -4.31
N SER A 22 24.01 -17.01 -4.13
CA SER A 22 23.14 -16.57 -5.25
C SER A 22 23.39 -15.14 -5.74
N SER A 23 24.42 -14.45 -5.27
CA SER A 23 24.76 -13.10 -5.75
C SER A 23 26.04 -13.13 -6.56
N CYS A 24 25.97 -13.68 -7.78
CA CYS A 24 26.75 -13.34 -8.98
C CYS A 24 26.66 -14.50 -9.99
N ASN A 25 25.58 -14.60 -10.77
CA ASN A 25 25.69 -15.05 -12.17
C ASN A 25 24.50 -14.58 -13.01
N GLU A 26 24.81 -14.28 -14.26
CA GLU A 26 24.02 -13.52 -15.24
C GLU A 26 22.75 -14.21 -15.76
N GLY A 27 21.81 -13.38 -16.21
CA GLY A 27 21.01 -13.62 -17.41
C GLY A 27 20.11 -14.85 -17.45
N THR A 28 18.91 -14.76 -16.89
CA THR A 28 17.76 -15.50 -17.44
C THR A 28 16.50 -14.63 -17.45
N SER A 29 15.84 -14.65 -18.61
CA SER A 29 14.61 -13.95 -18.96
C SER A 29 13.45 -14.38 -18.05
N TRP A 30 12.81 -13.43 -17.38
CA TRP A 30 11.55 -13.64 -16.67
C TRP A 30 10.38 -13.62 -17.67
N THR A 31 10.18 -14.71 -18.41
CA THR A 31 9.00 -14.88 -19.28
C THR A 31 8.32 -16.25 -19.13
N SER A 32 8.10 -16.71 -17.89
CA SER A 32 7.27 -17.91 -17.67
C SER A 32 6.66 -18.00 -16.27
N TYR A 33 5.92 -16.98 -15.82
CA TYR A 33 4.97 -17.16 -14.70
C TYR A 33 3.71 -16.28 -14.76
N HIS A 34 3.36 -15.78 -15.96
CA HIS A 34 2.07 -15.14 -16.19
C HIS A 34 1.33 -15.87 -17.31
N THR A 35 0.57 -16.89 -16.93
CA THR A 35 -0.58 -17.33 -17.72
C THR A 35 -1.72 -17.56 -16.75
N GLN A 36 -2.89 -17.06 -17.14
CA GLN A 36 -4.17 -17.07 -16.39
C GLN A 36 -4.34 -15.92 -15.40
N ASN A 37 -4.48 -14.71 -15.96
CA ASN A 37 -5.68 -13.90 -15.79
C ASN A 37 -5.66 -12.76 -16.82
N HIS A 38 -6.23 -13.02 -18.00
CA HIS A 38 -6.54 -11.96 -18.96
C HIS A 38 -7.59 -11.04 -18.33
N LEU A 39 -7.25 -9.78 -18.10
CA LEU A 39 -8.25 -8.72 -17.93
C LEU A 39 -9.05 -8.59 -19.24
N PRO A 40 -10.39 -8.66 -19.21
CA PRO A 40 -11.18 -8.29 -20.37
C PRO A 40 -11.10 -6.79 -20.59
N ASN A 41 -10.65 -6.39 -21.77
CA ASN A 41 -10.76 -5.01 -22.24
C ASN A 41 -12.24 -4.61 -22.34
N ASN A 42 -12.49 -3.38 -21.92
CA ASN A 42 -13.76 -2.70 -21.95
C ASN A 42 -14.15 -2.42 -23.41
N ASP A 43 -15.31 -2.90 -23.86
CA ASP A 43 -16.12 -2.22 -24.89
C ASP A 43 -17.53 -2.85 -24.97
N THR A 44 -18.53 -2.02 -24.65
CA THR A 44 -19.96 -2.11 -24.99
C THR A 44 -20.77 -3.32 -24.49
N LEU A 45 -21.82 -3.04 -23.71
CA LEU A 45 -23.17 -3.59 -23.92
C LEU A 45 -24.18 -2.78 -23.10
N ALA A 46 -24.84 -1.87 -23.80
CA ALA A 46 -26.14 -1.35 -23.41
C ALA A 46 -27.20 -2.44 -23.62
N GLU A 47 -28.18 -2.44 -22.71
CA GLU A 47 -29.58 -2.88 -22.86
C GLU A 47 -29.90 -4.30 -23.36
N LEU A 48 -30.77 -4.97 -22.59
CA LEU A 48 -31.90 -5.83 -23.00
C LEU A 48 -32.44 -6.43 -21.67
N SER A 49 -33.40 -5.81 -20.99
CA SER A 49 -34.85 -5.91 -21.20
C SER A 49 -35.38 -7.35 -21.44
N GLN A 50 -36.19 -7.78 -20.47
CA GLN A 50 -37.36 -8.67 -20.56
C GLN A 50 -37.22 -10.05 -21.23
N THR A 51 -37.51 -11.09 -20.44
CA THR A 51 -38.32 -12.23 -20.90
C THR A 51 -39.26 -12.71 -19.81
N ASN A 52 -40.55 -12.64 -20.12
CA ASN A 52 -41.65 -13.29 -19.42
C ASN A 52 -41.69 -14.80 -19.71
N SER A 53 -42.42 -15.51 -18.84
CA SER A 53 -43.19 -16.73 -19.12
C SER A 53 -42.51 -18.09 -18.86
N SER A 54 -42.96 -18.77 -17.81
CA SER A 54 -43.68 -20.05 -17.96
C SER A 54 -44.37 -20.47 -16.66
N THR A 55 -45.66 -20.74 -16.79
CA THR A 55 -46.54 -21.33 -15.78
C THR A 55 -46.26 -22.84 -15.70
N VAL A 56 -46.00 -23.38 -14.49
CA VAL A 56 -46.19 -24.81 -14.20
C VAL A 56 -46.81 -24.94 -12.82
N THR A 57 -48.08 -25.30 -12.81
CA THR A 57 -48.83 -25.77 -11.64
C THR A 57 -48.56 -27.26 -11.46
N ALA A 58 -48.06 -27.66 -10.29
CA ALA A 58 -48.19 -29.03 -9.80
C ALA A 58 -48.22 -29.02 -8.27
N THR A 59 -49.37 -29.36 -7.73
CA THR A 59 -49.64 -29.56 -6.31
C THR A 59 -49.25 -30.99 -5.94
N THR A 60 -48.33 -31.19 -5.00
CA THR A 60 -48.37 -32.34 -4.06
C THR A 60 -47.47 -32.08 -2.85
N SER A 61 -48.07 -32.35 -1.70
CA SER A 61 -47.57 -32.26 -0.33
C SER A 61 -46.44 -33.24 -0.05
N GLU A 62 -45.27 -32.76 0.37
CA GLU A 62 -44.28 -33.54 1.11
C GLU A 62 -43.51 -32.61 2.07
N ALA A 63 -43.62 -32.89 3.37
CA ALA A 63 -43.02 -32.12 4.44
C ALA A 63 -41.49 -32.27 4.42
N THR A 64 -40.83 -31.32 3.76
CA THR A 64 -39.39 -31.15 3.85
C THR A 64 -39.11 -30.10 4.91
N THR A 65 -38.40 -30.47 5.99
CA THR A 65 -37.88 -29.53 6.98
C THR A 65 -36.95 -28.55 6.26
N ARG A 66 -37.50 -27.41 5.84
CA ARG A 66 -36.77 -26.34 5.18
C ARG A 66 -35.88 -25.72 6.24
N LEU A 67 -34.57 -25.88 6.10
CA LEU A 67 -33.63 -24.99 6.76
C LEU A 67 -34.03 -23.59 6.30
N GLU A 68 -34.68 -22.81 7.18
CA GLU A 68 -34.89 -21.39 6.96
C GLU A 68 -33.50 -20.78 6.81
N THR A 69 -33.09 -20.65 5.55
CA THR A 69 -32.06 -19.69 5.19
C THR A 69 -32.71 -18.37 5.50
N THR A 70 -32.50 -17.87 6.72
CA THR A 70 -32.82 -16.50 7.08
C THR A 70 -32.06 -15.64 6.08
N THR A 71 -32.75 -15.17 5.05
CA THR A 71 -32.22 -14.18 4.13
C THR A 71 -32.01 -12.94 4.98
N ILE A 72 -30.78 -12.74 5.47
CA ILE A 72 -30.40 -11.48 6.11
C ILE A 72 -30.45 -10.46 4.98
N GLU A 73 -31.56 -9.72 4.90
CA GLU A 73 -31.62 -8.60 3.99
C GLU A 73 -30.54 -7.59 4.43
N PRO A 74 -29.62 -7.22 3.54
CA PRO A 74 -28.57 -6.28 3.88
C PRO A 74 -29.24 -4.96 4.28
N VAL A 75 -28.97 -4.50 5.51
CA VAL A 75 -29.47 -3.20 5.97
C VAL A 75 -28.99 -2.14 4.98
N PRO A 76 -29.90 -1.44 4.28
CA PRO A 76 -29.51 -0.53 3.22
C PRO A 76 -28.74 0.66 3.82
N ILE A 77 -27.61 0.99 3.20
CA ILE A 77 -26.84 2.18 3.56
C ILE A 77 -27.74 3.39 3.32
N LYS A 78 -27.91 4.23 4.36
CA LYS A 78 -28.69 5.45 4.22
C LYS A 78 -27.95 6.39 3.25
N LYS A 79 -28.66 6.95 2.26
CA LYS A 79 -28.14 7.95 1.29
C LYS A 79 -27.09 8.92 1.84
N PRO A 80 -27.28 9.56 3.01
CA PRO A 80 -26.25 10.44 3.57
C PRO A 80 -24.88 9.79 3.83
N CYS A 81 -24.85 8.50 4.13
CA CYS A 81 -23.61 7.76 4.39
C CYS A 81 -22.89 7.38 3.10
N GLU A 82 -23.57 7.34 1.95
CA GLU A 82 -22.96 7.08 0.65
C GLU A 82 -21.92 8.16 0.31
N ALA A 83 -22.22 9.43 0.60
CA ALA A 83 -21.29 10.53 0.43
C ALA A 83 -20.03 10.38 1.31
N ILE A 84 -20.21 9.91 2.55
CA ILE A 84 -19.09 9.66 3.48
C ILE A 84 -18.24 8.49 2.98
N ILE A 85 -18.86 7.41 2.52
CA ILE A 85 -18.15 6.27 1.90
C ILE A 85 -17.35 6.74 0.68
N GLY A 86 -17.93 7.59 -0.17
CA GLY A 86 -17.24 8.18 -1.31
C GLY A 86 -16.00 8.98 -0.89
N ASN A 87 -16.10 9.78 0.17
CA ASN A 87 -14.97 10.53 0.71
C ASN A 87 -13.89 9.61 1.28
N ILE A 88 -14.27 8.57 2.05
CA ILE A 88 -13.35 7.56 2.57
C ILE A 88 -12.60 6.89 1.41
N SER A 89 -13.34 6.40 0.41
CA SER A 89 -12.75 5.73 -0.76
C SER A 89 -11.77 6.65 -1.49
N ASN A 90 -12.09 7.94 -1.62
CA ASN A 90 -11.23 8.91 -2.28
C ASN A 90 -9.92 9.15 -1.51
N VAL A 91 -9.98 9.42 -0.20
CA VAL A 91 -8.75 9.70 0.58
C VAL A 91 -7.88 8.45 0.73
N VAL A 92 -8.49 7.28 0.95
CA VAL A 92 -7.78 6.00 1.07
C VAL A 92 -7.07 5.65 -0.23
N SER A 93 -7.78 5.73 -1.37
CA SER A 93 -7.19 5.40 -2.67
C SER A 93 -6.05 6.35 -3.04
N LYS A 94 -6.18 7.65 -2.76
CA LYS A 94 -5.11 8.63 -2.96
C LYS A 94 -3.87 8.31 -2.13
N PHE A 95 -4.05 8.02 -0.84
CA PHE A 95 -2.94 7.66 0.04
C PHE A 95 -2.20 6.42 -0.45
N TYR A 96 -2.91 5.31 -0.73
CA TYR A 96 -2.27 4.09 -1.21
C TYR A 96 -1.62 4.28 -2.58
N ARG A 97 -2.27 5.01 -3.49
CA ARG A 97 -1.71 5.34 -4.79
C ARG A 97 -0.40 6.10 -4.64
N CYS A 98 -0.38 7.17 -3.85
CA CYS A 98 0.85 7.93 -3.59
C CYS A 98 1.92 7.01 -2.97
N SER A 99 1.56 6.20 -1.98
CA SER A 99 2.48 5.28 -1.30
C SER A 99 3.17 4.33 -2.28
N ILE A 100 2.41 3.75 -3.21
CA ILE A 100 2.92 2.81 -4.21
C ILE A 100 3.77 3.53 -5.26
N GLU A 101 3.27 4.64 -5.83
CA GLU A 101 3.98 5.40 -6.86
C GLU A 101 5.30 6.01 -6.33
N ARG A 102 5.40 6.28 -5.03
CA ARG A 102 6.58 6.85 -4.37
C ARG A 102 7.43 5.82 -3.62
N ALA A 103 7.20 4.53 -3.84
CA ALA A 103 8.01 3.47 -3.23
C ALA A 103 9.41 3.37 -3.87
N ARG A 104 9.55 3.73 -5.16
CA ARG A 104 10.81 3.63 -5.93
C ARG A 104 10.99 4.81 -6.91
N PRO A 105 12.04 5.64 -6.77
CA PRO A 105 12.88 5.77 -5.58
C PRO A 105 12.04 6.18 -4.35
N TYR A 106 12.50 5.84 -3.15
CA TYR A 106 11.71 6.03 -1.94
C TYR A 106 11.50 7.52 -1.63
N ARG A 107 10.27 8.01 -1.83
CA ARG A 107 9.84 9.40 -1.57
C ARG A 107 8.50 9.48 -0.84
N PHE A 108 8.03 8.35 -0.32
CA PHE A 108 6.75 8.19 0.36
C PHE A 108 6.52 9.26 1.45
N CYS A 109 7.44 9.39 2.41
CA CYS A 109 7.25 10.32 3.53
C CYS A 109 7.15 11.78 3.08
N THR A 110 7.93 12.20 2.08
CA THR A 110 8.05 13.60 1.64
C THR A 110 6.95 14.01 0.66
N GLU A 111 6.46 13.08 -0.15
CA GLU A 111 5.51 13.38 -1.23
C GLU A 111 4.07 12.98 -0.91
N CYS A 112 3.83 12.12 0.10
CA CYS A 112 2.49 11.64 0.45
C CYS A 112 1.91 12.23 1.74
N LEU A 113 2.56 13.25 2.32
CA LEU A 113 2.10 13.89 3.56
C LEU A 113 0.65 14.40 3.46
N GLN A 114 0.30 15.04 2.35
CA GLN A 114 -1.04 15.64 2.19
C GLN A 114 -2.13 14.57 2.13
N ASP A 115 -1.88 13.48 1.40
CA ASP A 115 -2.83 12.36 1.32
C ASP A 115 -2.96 11.64 2.66
N TYR A 116 -1.85 11.49 3.40
CA TYR A 116 -1.86 10.97 4.76
C TYR A 116 -2.72 11.84 5.70
N LYS A 117 -2.45 13.16 5.73
CA LYS A 117 -3.22 14.10 6.58
C LYS A 117 -4.70 14.07 6.24
N ALA A 118 -5.05 14.14 4.95
CA ALA A 118 -6.45 14.07 4.52
C ALA A 118 -7.16 12.79 4.98
N ALA A 119 -6.46 11.64 4.96
CA ALA A 119 -7.01 10.38 5.45
C ALA A 119 -7.25 10.41 6.97
N ILE A 120 -6.24 10.80 7.75
CA ILE A 120 -6.32 10.81 9.22
C ILE A 120 -7.31 11.88 9.72
N ASP A 121 -7.34 13.06 9.10
CA ASP A 121 -8.27 14.13 9.45
C ASP A 121 -9.72 13.68 9.20
N LEU A 122 -10.01 13.09 8.02
CA LEU A 122 -11.34 12.55 7.74
C LEU A 122 -11.75 11.47 8.74
N TYR A 123 -10.84 10.56 9.07
CA TYR A 123 -11.12 9.51 10.05
C TYR A 123 -11.40 10.08 11.43
N SER A 124 -10.60 11.05 11.87
CA SER A 124 -10.78 11.77 13.13
C SER A 124 -12.13 12.48 13.20
N ASP A 125 -12.55 13.14 12.12
CA ASP A 125 -13.87 13.80 12.04
C ASP A 125 -15.01 12.80 12.19
N ILE A 126 -14.93 11.64 11.52
CA ILE A 126 -15.96 10.59 11.62
C ILE A 126 -15.93 9.95 13.02
N ALA A 127 -14.75 9.68 13.57
CA ALA A 127 -14.57 9.04 14.87
C ALA A 127 -14.98 9.94 16.04
N SER A 128 -14.74 11.25 15.95
CA SER A 128 -15.07 12.25 16.98
C SER A 128 -16.51 12.76 16.91
N ALA A 129 -17.27 12.36 15.87
CA ALA A 129 -18.68 12.69 15.73
C ALA A 129 -19.48 12.29 16.98
N SER A 130 -19.93 13.31 17.72
CA SER A 130 -20.60 13.19 19.02
C SER A 130 -21.89 14.03 19.13
N LYS A 131 -22.13 14.96 18.20
CA LYS A 131 -23.37 15.75 18.14
C LYS A 131 -24.35 15.12 17.15
N ASN A 132 -25.62 14.99 17.56
CA ASN A 132 -26.73 14.43 16.77
C ASN A 132 -26.84 15.09 15.39
N SER A 133 -26.18 14.47 14.42
CA SER A 133 -26.26 14.76 13.01
C SER A 133 -26.15 13.45 12.25
N THR A 134 -26.46 13.51 10.97
CA THR A 134 -26.20 12.48 9.97
C THR A 134 -24.88 11.72 10.17
N LEU A 135 -23.82 12.41 10.61
CA LEU A 135 -22.49 11.86 10.84
C LEU A 135 -22.46 10.80 11.96
N VAL A 136 -23.25 10.96 13.03
CA VAL A 136 -23.31 9.99 14.15
C VAL A 136 -23.99 8.68 13.73
N ILE A 137 -25.02 8.77 12.88
CA ILE A 137 -25.71 7.60 12.33
C ILE A 137 -24.73 6.81 11.43
N CYS A 138 -24.03 7.51 10.55
CA CYS A 138 -23.06 6.88 9.65
C CYS A 138 -21.84 6.34 10.41
N LYS A 139 -21.35 7.02 11.46
CA LYS A 139 -20.29 6.49 12.32
C LYS A 139 -20.63 5.09 12.86
N ASN A 140 -21.81 4.92 13.46
CA ASN A 140 -22.18 3.61 14.00
C ASN A 140 -22.36 2.57 12.89
N LEU A 141 -22.94 2.93 11.75
CA LEU A 141 -23.14 2.01 10.62
C LEU A 141 -21.82 1.59 9.94
N LEU A 142 -20.87 2.52 9.82
CA LEU A 142 -19.62 2.34 9.07
C LEU A 142 -18.47 1.81 9.94
N MET A 143 -18.41 2.22 11.21
CA MET A 143 -17.30 1.90 12.10
C MET A 143 -17.58 0.68 12.99
N LYS A 144 -18.84 0.28 13.17
CA LYS A 144 -19.25 -0.87 13.99
C LYS A 144 -19.96 -1.93 13.14
N SER A 145 -19.27 -2.44 12.13
CA SER A 145 -19.75 -3.62 11.38
C SER A 145 -19.65 -4.88 12.24
N ASP A 146 -20.70 -5.73 12.22
CA ASP A 146 -20.90 -6.85 13.14
C ASP A 146 -19.86 -7.98 13.03
N TYR A 147 -19.11 -8.06 11.92
CA TYR A 147 -18.12 -9.12 11.67
C TYR A 147 -16.67 -8.65 11.62
N ALA A 148 -16.41 -7.50 11.00
CA ALA A 148 -15.08 -6.90 10.94
C ALA A 148 -15.20 -5.38 10.69
N PRO A 149 -14.63 -4.53 11.55
CA PRO A 149 -14.64 -3.08 11.35
C PRO A 149 -13.63 -2.70 10.25
N LEU A 150 -13.97 -2.97 8.99
CA LEU A 150 -13.09 -2.74 7.83
C LEU A 150 -12.58 -1.30 7.76
N ILE A 151 -13.46 -0.32 7.96
CA ILE A 151 -13.08 1.09 7.85
C ILE A 151 -12.05 1.46 8.93
N PRO A 152 -12.26 1.20 10.24
CA PRO A 152 -11.22 1.36 11.25
C PRO A 152 -9.92 0.63 10.92
N SER A 153 -9.98 -0.61 10.43
CA SER A 153 -8.79 -1.38 10.05
C SER A 153 -7.98 -0.71 8.94
N VAL A 154 -8.64 -0.20 7.89
CA VAL A 154 -7.96 0.51 6.79
C VAL A 154 -7.24 1.75 7.29
N PHE A 155 -7.86 2.56 8.15
CA PHE A 155 -7.20 3.74 8.70
C PHE A 155 -6.05 3.37 9.65
N GLN A 156 -6.18 2.28 10.42
CA GLN A 156 -5.08 1.74 11.21
C GLN A 156 -3.90 1.30 10.33
N ASP A 157 -4.16 0.70 9.18
CA ASP A 157 -3.12 0.30 8.23
C ASP A 157 -2.40 1.53 7.65
N ILE A 158 -3.14 2.60 7.35
CA ILE A 158 -2.57 3.90 6.91
C ILE A 158 -1.63 4.47 7.97
N GLU A 159 -2.07 4.53 9.24
CA GLU A 159 -1.23 4.98 10.37
C GLU A 159 0.00 4.08 10.56
N THR A 160 -0.16 2.77 10.38
CA THR A 160 0.91 1.79 10.53
C THR A 160 1.95 1.94 9.42
N LEU A 161 1.53 2.14 8.18
CA LEU A 161 2.45 2.41 7.06
C LEU A 161 3.24 3.71 7.28
N TRP A 162 2.58 4.77 7.74
CA TRP A 162 3.25 6.04 8.02
C TRP A 162 4.25 5.94 9.18
N SER A 163 3.86 5.29 10.28
CA SER A 163 4.68 5.16 11.48
C SER A 163 5.84 4.17 11.32
N SER A 164 5.62 3.04 10.66
CA SER A 164 6.69 2.05 10.38
C SER A 164 7.78 2.60 9.46
N ALA A 165 7.43 3.56 8.60
CA ALA A 165 8.34 4.32 7.77
C ALA A 165 9.06 5.46 8.52
N TYR A 166 8.76 5.67 9.81
CA TYR A 166 9.26 6.78 10.62
C TYR A 166 9.01 8.16 9.98
N CYS A 167 7.95 8.32 9.18
CA CYS A 167 7.73 9.54 8.42
C CYS A 167 7.56 10.78 9.31
N SER A 168 7.02 10.64 10.53
CA SER A 168 6.93 11.74 11.49
C SER A 168 8.29 12.32 11.87
N SER A 169 9.36 11.52 11.83
CA SER A 169 10.73 11.97 12.10
C SER A 169 11.33 12.82 10.97
N CYS A 170 10.66 12.90 9.80
CA CYS A 170 11.08 13.76 8.70
C CYS A 170 10.66 15.23 8.90
N TYR A 171 9.72 15.48 9.80
CA TYR A 171 9.04 16.77 9.93
C TYR A 171 9.36 17.46 11.25
N SER A 172 9.19 18.78 11.23
CA SER A 172 9.04 19.63 12.41
C SER A 172 7.62 20.19 12.40
N VAL A 173 6.94 20.07 13.53
CA VAL A 173 5.58 20.60 13.72
C VAL A 173 5.71 21.90 14.52
N THR A 174 5.27 23.01 13.93
CA THR A 174 5.06 24.29 14.61
C THR A 174 3.55 24.58 14.64
N GLU A 175 3.12 25.58 15.42
CA GLU A 175 1.70 25.85 15.71
C GLU A 175 0.80 25.88 14.45
N ASP A 176 1.32 26.37 13.32
CA ASP A 176 0.53 26.50 12.08
C ASP A 176 1.06 25.69 10.89
N LYS A 177 2.20 25.00 11.01
CA LYS A 177 2.89 24.39 9.85
C LYS A 177 3.57 23.06 10.15
N VAL A 178 3.50 22.17 9.16
CA VAL A 178 4.26 20.93 9.10
C VAL A 178 5.25 21.04 7.95
N GLU A 179 6.53 21.19 8.27
CA GLU A 179 7.60 21.38 7.30
C GLU A 179 8.71 20.36 7.54
N LEU A 180 9.51 20.07 6.50
CA LEU A 180 10.65 19.15 6.64
C LEU A 180 11.66 19.74 7.62
N ASN A 181 12.18 18.89 8.51
CA ASN A 181 13.21 19.33 9.43
C ASN A 181 14.57 19.46 8.74
N ASN A 182 15.46 20.26 9.33
CA ASN A 182 16.78 20.56 8.76
C ASN A 182 17.62 19.31 8.45
N LYS A 183 17.48 18.23 9.25
CA LYS A 183 18.20 16.98 9.02
C LYS A 183 17.73 16.30 7.74
N THR A 184 16.42 16.26 7.53
CA THR A 184 15.80 15.66 6.35
C THR A 184 16.13 16.45 5.09
N VAL A 185 16.05 17.78 5.15
CA VAL A 185 16.45 18.64 4.04
C VAL A 185 17.92 18.40 3.67
N LYS A 186 18.83 18.44 4.66
CA LYS A 186 20.26 18.17 4.44
C LYS A 186 20.51 16.81 3.81
N PHE A 187 19.84 15.77 4.29
CA PHE A 187 19.97 14.42 3.73
C PHE A 187 19.52 14.36 2.26
N ILE A 188 18.35 14.93 1.95
CA ILE A 188 17.82 14.97 0.58
C ILE A 188 18.76 15.73 -0.35
N ASP A 189 19.32 16.86 0.08
CA ASP A 189 20.23 17.64 -0.75
C ASP A 189 21.56 16.91 -0.96
N SER A 190 22.12 16.29 0.08
CA SER A 190 23.33 15.46 -0.04
C SER A 190 23.09 14.28 -1.01
N TYR A 191 21.91 13.67 -0.96
CA TYR A 191 21.53 12.60 -1.89
C TYR A 191 21.45 13.10 -3.33
N LYS A 192 20.86 14.28 -3.58
CA LYS A 192 20.82 14.88 -4.93
C LYS A 192 22.23 15.17 -5.46
N GLU A 193 23.10 15.74 -4.64
CA GLU A 193 24.49 16.01 -4.99
C GLU A 193 25.24 14.72 -5.36
N MET A 194 25.06 13.67 -4.57
CA MET A 194 25.63 12.35 -4.84
C MET A 194 25.16 11.77 -6.17
N ILE A 195 23.85 11.79 -6.45
CA ILE A 195 23.30 11.31 -7.73
C ILE A 195 23.82 12.13 -8.90
N ALA A 196 23.85 13.46 -8.79
CA ALA A 196 24.39 14.34 -9.83
C ALA A 196 25.88 14.06 -10.11
N CYS A 197 26.65 13.75 -9.06
CA CYS A 197 28.04 13.32 -9.21
C CYS A 197 28.15 12.03 -10.02
N PHE A 198 27.33 11.01 -9.73
CA PHE A 198 27.31 9.77 -10.51
C PHE A 198 26.91 10.00 -11.97
N GLU A 199 25.89 10.82 -12.23
CA GLU A 199 25.42 11.15 -13.58
C GLU A 199 26.49 11.90 -14.40
N ASN A 200 27.14 12.91 -13.81
CA ASN A 200 28.19 13.66 -14.49
C ASN A 200 29.42 12.79 -14.81
N ASN A 201 29.77 11.83 -13.94
CA ASN A 201 30.91 10.94 -14.17
C ASN A 201 30.59 9.76 -15.11
N THR A 202 29.33 9.48 -15.39
CA THR A 202 28.90 8.45 -16.36
C THR A 202 28.75 9.02 -17.76
N LEU A 203 28.23 10.25 -17.91
CA LEU A 203 28.09 10.92 -19.22
C LEU A 203 29.43 11.27 -19.87
N ASN A 204 30.46 11.54 -19.08
CA ASN A 204 31.82 11.83 -19.57
C ASN A 204 32.58 10.58 -20.06
N GLN A 205 31.97 9.39 -20.04
CA GLN A 205 32.59 8.13 -20.50
C GLN A 205 32.22 7.73 -21.94
N ALA A 206 31.55 8.59 -22.71
CA ALA A 206 31.18 8.31 -24.11
C ALA A 206 32.37 8.35 -25.12
N THR A 207 33.62 8.15 -24.68
CA THR A 207 34.78 7.97 -25.56
C THR A 207 35.46 6.63 -25.30
N THR A 208 35.01 5.61 -26.05
CA THR A 208 35.77 4.44 -26.49
C THR A 208 36.77 3.84 -25.50
N THR A 209 36.31 3.10 -24.48
CA THR A 209 37.07 1.98 -23.90
C THR A 209 36.15 1.07 -23.06
N PRO A 210 36.27 -0.28 -23.11
CA PRO A 210 35.24 -1.19 -22.57
C PRO A 210 35.18 -1.29 -21.04
N CYS A 211 36.07 -0.65 -20.30
CA CYS A 211 36.08 -0.63 -18.83
C CYS A 211 36.93 0.55 -18.34
N ARG A 212 36.37 1.76 -18.24
CA ARG A 212 36.88 2.71 -17.22
C ARG A 212 36.21 2.33 -15.91
N THR A 213 37.01 1.73 -15.05
CA THR A 213 36.65 1.18 -13.76
C THR A 213 35.99 2.22 -12.85
N ILE A 214 34.98 1.76 -12.11
CA ILE A 214 34.28 2.36 -10.93
C ILE A 214 35.21 3.15 -9.97
N GLN A 215 36.52 2.96 -10.10
CA GLN A 215 37.59 3.58 -9.34
C GLN A 215 37.55 5.12 -9.29
N THR A 216 37.25 5.85 -10.37
CA THR A 216 37.23 7.35 -10.31
C THR A 216 36.05 7.91 -9.52
N VAL A 217 34.95 7.17 -9.49
CA VAL A 217 33.76 7.51 -8.71
C VAL A 217 34.00 7.20 -7.22
N CYS A 218 34.79 6.16 -6.93
CA CYS A 218 35.11 5.70 -5.58
C CYS A 218 36.43 6.27 -5.01
N THR A 219 37.16 7.14 -5.73
CA THR A 219 38.42 7.75 -5.25
C THR A 219 38.24 9.04 -4.45
N ASP A 220 37.04 9.64 -4.42
CA ASP A 220 36.67 10.70 -3.47
C ASP A 220 35.66 10.22 -2.38
N PRO A 221 35.94 9.13 -1.64
CA PRO A 221 35.04 8.64 -0.61
C PRO A 221 34.97 9.58 0.62
N LEU A 222 35.90 10.55 0.72
CA LEU A 222 35.97 11.49 1.84
C LEU A 222 34.93 12.61 1.79
N VAL A 223 34.30 12.88 0.65
CA VAL A 223 33.33 13.98 0.50
C VAL A 223 31.88 13.53 0.71
N ILE A 224 31.56 12.24 0.53
CA ILE A 224 30.17 11.79 0.36
C ILE A 224 29.57 11.11 1.62
N PHE A 225 30.39 10.46 2.47
CA PHE A 225 29.87 9.66 3.60
C PHE A 225 30.02 10.31 5.00
N GLN A 226 30.35 11.61 5.08
CA GLN A 226 30.34 12.33 6.36
C GLN A 226 28.93 12.87 6.66
N VAL A 227 28.01 11.98 7.04
CA VAL A 227 26.72 12.32 7.66
C VAL A 227 26.63 11.67 9.03
#